data_AF-A0A945BL22-F1
#
_entry.id   AF-A0A945BL22-F1
#
_cell.length_a   1.000
_cell.length_b   1.000
_cell.length_c   1.000
_cell.angle_alpha   90.00
_cell.angle_beta   90.00
_cell.angle_gamma   90.00
#
_symmetry.space_group_name_H-M   'P 1'
#
loop_
_entity.id
_entity.type
_entity.pdbx_description
1 polymer ?
#
loop_
_entity_poly.entity_id
_entity_poly.type
_entity_poly.pdbx_seq_one_letter_code
_entity_poly.pdbx_strand_id
1 'polypeptide(L)'
;MNNRREFLKTASSATLAALAAGVPQQAIGSAPRSKWPEAKADSIIILWMGGGMAAPDTFDPKRYVPFEVGVPLEKVISTFPAIDTSVDGIKITEGLENIAKVMDRGTLIRSHKVADLGHILHSRHQYHWHTGYEPPLTVAAPHLGSWIAKSLGPRNPAVPPFIDVGQVMNAGGETEALKAFHTAGFLGSEHGPFMIPNPDLAAKAVQPPAGMDVTRFSNRYKAFAKLA
;
A
#
# COMPACT_ATOMS: atom_id res chain seq x y z
N MET A 1 -12.23 -6.46 48.93
CA MET A 1 -11.48 -5.22 49.24
C MET A 1 -12.08 -4.63 50.51
N ASN A 2 -11.69 -5.16 51.68
CA ASN A 2 -12.48 -4.95 52.91
C ASN A 2 -11.77 -4.14 54.00
N ASN A 3 -10.59 -3.54 53.74
CA ASN A 3 -10.07 -2.47 54.62
C ASN A 3 -9.02 -1.56 53.93
N ARG A 4 -8.77 -0.39 54.55
CA ARG A 4 -7.80 0.63 54.10
C ARG A 4 -6.37 0.10 53.97
N ARG A 5 -5.97 -0.87 54.80
CA ARG A 5 -4.63 -1.46 54.79
C ARG A 5 -4.42 -2.34 53.54
N GLU A 6 -5.46 -3.06 53.13
CA GLU A 6 -5.48 -3.84 51.91
C GLU A 6 -5.40 -2.93 50.68
N PHE A 7 -6.19 -1.85 50.65
CA PHE A 7 -6.13 -0.84 49.59
C PHE A 7 -4.73 -0.21 49.44
N LEU A 8 -4.11 0.20 50.54
CA LEU A 8 -2.77 0.79 50.51
C LEU A 8 -1.69 -0.19 50.04
N LYS A 9 -1.80 -1.47 50.41
CA LYS A 9 -0.89 -2.53 49.92
C LYS A 9 -1.06 -2.79 48.43
N THR A 10 -2.29 -2.87 47.94
CA THR A 10 -2.55 -3.09 46.51
C THR A 10 -2.13 -1.88 45.68
N ALA A 11 -2.41 -0.66 46.15
CA ALA A 11 -2.02 0.58 45.48
C ALA A 11 -0.50 0.71 45.38
N SER A 12 0.25 0.43 46.46
CA SER A 12 1.72 0.48 46.42
C SER A 12 2.33 -0.60 45.52
N SER A 13 1.75 -1.80 45.46
CA SER A 13 2.17 -2.82 44.49
C SER A 13 1.90 -2.43 43.04
N ALA A 14 0.76 -1.78 42.77
CA ALA A 14 0.41 -1.29 41.43
C ALA A 14 1.29 -0.11 41.01
N THR A 15 1.61 0.81 41.91
CA THR A 15 2.54 1.91 41.66
C THR A 15 3.96 1.41 41.41
N LEU A 16 4.43 0.43 42.19
CA LEU A 16 5.73 -0.20 41.94
C LEU A 16 5.75 -0.96 40.61
N ALA A 17 4.67 -1.65 40.24
CA ALA A 17 4.55 -2.30 38.94
C ALA A 17 4.56 -1.28 37.79
N ALA A 18 3.89 -0.14 37.94
CA ALA A 18 3.90 0.95 36.96
C ALA A 18 5.27 1.64 36.85
N LEU A 19 6.01 1.77 37.95
CA LEU A 19 7.39 2.30 37.97
C LEU A 19 8.41 1.28 37.43
N ALA A 20 8.19 -0.02 37.63
CA ALA A 20 9.02 -1.11 37.11
C ALA A 20 8.70 -1.47 35.66
N ALA A 21 7.53 -1.09 35.13
CA ALA A 21 7.15 -1.28 33.74
C ALA A 21 8.01 -0.50 32.74
N GLY A 22 8.98 0.28 33.24
CA GLY A 22 9.95 1.00 32.42
C GLY A 22 9.30 2.17 31.68
N VAL A 23 10.10 3.19 31.43
CA VAL A 23 9.79 4.24 30.46
C VAL A 23 9.28 3.57 29.17
N PRO A 24 8.23 4.08 28.49
CA PRO A 24 7.89 3.59 27.17
C PRO A 24 9.15 3.65 26.31
N GLN A 25 9.74 2.48 26.05
CA GLN A 25 10.86 2.39 25.12
C GLN A 25 10.31 2.89 23.81
N GLN A 26 10.80 4.05 23.37
CA GLN A 26 10.74 4.38 21.96
C GLN A 26 11.33 3.16 21.26
N ALA A 27 10.54 2.53 20.39
CA ALA A 27 11.00 1.45 19.53
C ALA A 27 12.02 2.04 18.55
N ILE A 28 13.22 2.34 19.03
CA ILE A 28 14.38 2.63 18.22
C ILE A 28 14.74 1.27 17.62
N GLY A 29 14.49 1.12 16.32
CA GLY A 29 14.53 -0.14 15.58
C GLY A 29 15.92 -0.73 15.37
N SER A 30 16.71 -0.85 16.43
CA SER A 30 18.09 -1.35 16.40
C SER A 30 18.31 -2.67 17.16
N ALA A 31 17.29 -3.21 17.84
CA ALA A 31 17.33 -4.62 18.23
C ALA A 31 17.04 -5.47 16.97
N PRO A 32 17.84 -6.50 16.64
CA PRO A 32 17.50 -7.41 15.56
C PRO A 32 16.12 -7.97 15.86
N ARG A 33 15.13 -7.62 15.03
CA ARG A 33 13.75 -8.13 15.17
C ARG A 33 13.86 -9.65 15.31
N SER A 34 13.62 -10.15 16.51
CA SER A 34 13.71 -11.55 16.86
C SER A 34 12.62 -12.31 16.12
N LYS A 35 12.93 -12.71 14.88
CA LYS A 35 12.02 -13.35 13.92
C LYS A 35 10.76 -12.53 13.64
N TRP A 36 10.60 -12.13 12.37
CA TRP A 36 9.29 -11.68 11.92
C TRP A 36 8.25 -12.76 12.21
N PRO A 37 7.03 -12.39 12.66
CA PRO A 37 5.97 -13.37 12.84
C PRO A 37 5.72 -14.07 11.50
N GLU A 38 5.40 -15.36 11.57
CA GLU A 38 5.03 -16.12 10.39
C GLU A 38 3.86 -15.43 9.67
N ALA A 39 4.01 -15.22 8.37
CA ALA A 39 2.99 -14.58 7.55
C ALA A 39 1.77 -15.50 7.49
N LYS A 40 0.61 -14.98 7.92
CA LYS A 40 -0.66 -15.74 7.90
C LYS A 40 -1.46 -15.57 6.61
N ALA A 41 -1.09 -14.62 5.77
CA ALA A 41 -1.82 -14.30 4.53
C ALA A 41 -1.05 -14.79 3.31
N ASP A 42 -1.73 -15.55 2.45
CA ASP A 42 -1.15 -16.07 1.19
C ASP A 42 -1.16 -15.04 0.06
N SER A 43 -1.98 -14.00 0.17
CA SER A 43 -2.22 -13.01 -0.89
C SER A 43 -2.68 -11.69 -0.30
N ILE A 44 -2.30 -10.59 -0.95
CA ILE A 44 -2.68 -9.22 -0.57
C ILE A 44 -3.36 -8.59 -1.78
N ILE A 45 -4.54 -8.03 -1.57
CA ILE A 45 -5.22 -7.17 -2.54
C ILE A 45 -5.06 -5.75 -2.04
N ILE A 46 -4.44 -4.90 -2.85
CA ILE A 46 -4.33 -3.47 -2.55
C ILE A 46 -5.25 -2.71 -3.49
N LEU A 47 -6.16 -1.94 -2.91
CA LEU A 47 -6.98 -0.99 -3.65
C LEU A 47 -6.24 0.36 -3.62
N TRP A 48 -5.69 0.75 -4.76
CA TRP A 48 -5.00 2.02 -4.93
C TRP A 48 -5.93 3.02 -5.61
N MET A 49 -6.29 4.09 -4.88
CA MET A 49 -7.09 5.18 -5.40
C MET A 49 -6.16 6.29 -5.91
N GLY A 50 -5.73 6.20 -7.17
CA GLY A 50 -4.86 7.19 -7.81
C GLY A 50 -5.48 8.59 -7.76
N GLY A 51 -4.75 9.55 -7.17
CA GLY A 51 -5.24 10.90 -6.86
C GLY A 51 -5.56 11.11 -5.37
N GLY A 52 -5.70 10.02 -4.60
CA GLY A 52 -5.94 10.05 -3.17
C GLY A 52 -7.40 10.37 -2.82
N MET A 53 -7.89 9.73 -1.76
CA MET A 53 -9.16 10.13 -1.15
C MET A 53 -8.88 11.13 -0.05
N ALA A 54 -9.77 12.11 0.14
CA ALA A 54 -9.69 13.00 1.28
C ALA A 54 -9.84 12.19 2.58
N ALA A 55 -8.78 12.14 3.39
CA ALA A 55 -8.80 11.41 4.66
C ALA A 55 -9.95 11.85 5.61
N PRO A 56 -10.27 13.16 5.72
CA PRO A 56 -11.42 13.63 6.51
C PRO A 56 -12.78 13.10 6.03
N ASP A 57 -12.89 12.79 4.74
CA ASP A 57 -14.12 12.35 4.07
C ASP A 57 -14.19 10.83 3.91
N THR A 58 -13.31 10.07 4.57
CA THR A 58 -13.25 8.61 4.48
C THR A 58 -13.10 7.94 5.85
N PHE A 59 -11.89 7.51 6.18
CA PHE A 59 -11.59 6.63 7.31
C PHE A 59 -11.33 7.41 8.60
N ASP A 60 -11.24 8.73 8.55
CA ASP A 60 -10.96 9.61 9.70
C ASP A 60 -11.92 10.81 9.71
N PRO A 61 -13.22 10.57 10.00
CA PRO A 61 -14.25 11.59 9.94
C PRO A 61 -13.87 12.77 10.82
N LYS A 62 -13.80 13.96 10.22
CA LYS A 62 -13.60 15.22 10.95
C LYS A 62 -14.93 15.92 11.18
N ARG A 63 -14.87 17.16 11.69
CA ARG A 63 -16.09 17.96 11.89
C ARG A 63 -16.79 18.12 10.53
N TYR A 64 -17.96 17.51 10.42
CA TYR A 64 -18.86 17.67 9.29
C TYR A 64 -19.36 19.11 9.22
N VAL A 65 -19.28 19.70 8.03
CA VAL A 65 -19.91 20.97 7.70
C VAL A 65 -20.67 20.77 6.40
N PRO A 66 -22.01 20.92 6.38
CA PRO A 66 -22.80 20.79 5.16
C PRO A 66 -22.33 21.84 4.14
N PHE A 67 -22.32 21.44 2.87
CA PHE A 67 -22.05 22.38 1.80
C PHE A 67 -23.20 23.39 1.68
N GLU A 68 -22.88 24.67 1.75
CA GLU A 68 -23.78 25.78 1.43
C GLU A 68 -23.00 26.84 0.65
N VAL A 69 -23.68 27.54 -0.26
CA VAL A 69 -23.06 28.60 -1.06
C VAL A 69 -22.60 29.72 -0.12
N GLY A 70 -21.31 30.08 -0.19
CA GLY A 70 -20.72 31.13 0.63
C GLY A 70 -20.12 30.66 1.95
N VAL A 71 -20.12 29.35 2.25
CA VAL A 71 -19.37 28.80 3.40
C VAL A 71 -17.87 29.07 3.19
N PRO A 72 -17.17 29.68 4.16
CA PRO A 72 -15.73 29.89 4.07
C PRO A 72 -14.98 28.54 3.97
N LEU A 73 -14.02 28.45 3.05
CA LEU A 73 -13.28 27.21 2.74
C LEU A 73 -12.62 26.62 3.99
N GLU A 74 -12.08 27.47 4.87
CA GLU A 74 -11.43 27.07 6.12
C GLU A 74 -12.37 26.34 7.10
N LYS A 75 -13.69 26.46 6.91
CA LYS A 75 -14.68 25.71 7.70
C LYS A 75 -14.99 24.33 7.11
N VAL A 76 -14.71 24.10 5.83
CA VAL A 76 -14.99 22.85 5.13
C VAL A 76 -13.87 21.85 5.41
N ILE A 77 -13.95 21.18 6.56
CA ILE A 77 -12.97 20.16 6.97
C ILE A 77 -13.42 18.77 6.49
N SER A 78 -14.71 18.48 6.57
CA SER A 78 -15.31 17.28 6.01
C SER A 78 -16.71 17.60 5.47
N THR A 79 -17.05 16.97 4.35
CA THR A 79 -18.32 17.12 3.63
C THR A 79 -19.26 15.94 3.83
N PHE A 80 -18.85 14.92 4.59
CA PHE A 80 -19.65 13.73 4.86
C PHE A 80 -19.92 13.59 6.36
N PRO A 81 -21.18 13.30 6.76
CA PRO A 81 -21.49 12.92 8.14
C PRO A 81 -20.72 11.66 8.57
N ALA A 82 -20.45 11.56 9.87
CA ALA A 82 -19.89 10.35 10.45
C ALA A 82 -20.99 9.30 10.71
N ILE A 83 -20.73 8.05 10.37
CA ILE A 83 -21.60 6.89 10.61
C ILE A 83 -20.96 5.91 11.61
N ASP A 84 -21.79 5.17 12.31
CA ASP A 84 -21.35 4.06 13.17
C ASP A 84 -20.87 2.86 12.33
N THR A 85 -19.95 2.10 12.91
CA THR A 85 -19.45 0.84 12.34
C THR A 85 -19.90 -0.36 13.17
N SER A 86 -19.57 -1.58 12.75
CA SER A 86 -19.81 -2.80 13.54
C SER A 86 -18.99 -2.86 14.83
N VAL A 87 -18.07 -1.92 15.06
CA VAL A 87 -17.25 -1.81 16.27
C VAL A 87 -17.60 -0.54 17.02
N ASP A 88 -17.98 -0.69 18.29
CA ASP A 88 -18.34 0.42 19.17
C ASP A 88 -17.21 1.45 19.26
N GLY A 89 -17.58 2.73 19.16
CA GLY A 89 -16.63 3.85 19.25
C GLY A 89 -15.79 4.10 17.99
N ILE A 90 -15.85 3.22 16.98
CA ILE A 90 -15.25 3.47 15.67
C ILE A 90 -16.32 4.03 14.72
N LYS A 91 -16.04 5.22 14.18
CA LYS A 91 -16.85 5.89 13.16
C LYS A 91 -16.05 6.11 11.88
N ILE A 92 -16.69 6.01 10.73
CA ILE A 92 -16.17 6.43 9.42
C ILE A 92 -17.19 7.37 8.75
N THR A 93 -16.96 7.83 7.52
CA THR A 93 -17.92 8.72 6.84
C THR A 93 -19.02 7.97 6.08
N GLU A 94 -20.15 8.66 5.88
CA GLU A 94 -21.20 8.26 4.95
C GLU A 94 -20.63 8.01 3.53
N GLY A 95 -21.19 7.02 2.82
CA GLY A 95 -20.66 6.49 1.56
C GLY A 95 -19.81 5.23 1.70
N LEU A 96 -19.41 4.86 2.93
CA LEU A 96 -18.63 3.66 3.24
C LEU A 96 -19.43 2.64 4.08
N GLU A 97 -20.75 2.60 3.97
CA GLU A 97 -21.65 1.79 4.82
C GLU A 97 -21.31 0.30 4.77
N ASN A 98 -20.93 -0.21 3.60
CA ASN A 98 -20.53 -1.61 3.44
C ASN A 98 -19.22 -1.93 4.16
N ILE A 99 -18.29 -0.98 4.24
CA ILE A 99 -17.07 -1.12 5.03
C ILE A 99 -17.40 -1.01 6.52
N ALA A 100 -18.26 -0.06 6.89
CA ALA A 100 -18.70 0.14 8.27
C ALA A 100 -19.29 -1.15 8.88
N LYS A 101 -20.08 -1.90 8.11
CA LYS A 101 -20.70 -3.18 8.54
C LYS A 101 -19.69 -4.30 8.87
N VAL A 102 -18.45 -4.21 8.40
CA VAL A 102 -17.43 -5.26 8.54
C VAL A 102 -16.16 -4.76 9.24
N MET A 103 -16.26 -3.65 9.97
CA MET A 103 -15.11 -3.01 10.63
C MET A 103 -14.46 -3.90 11.70
N ASP A 104 -15.22 -4.84 12.29
CA ASP A 104 -14.76 -5.87 13.22
C ASP A 104 -13.75 -6.85 12.60
N ARG A 105 -13.66 -6.86 11.27
CA ARG A 105 -12.71 -7.65 10.49
C ARG A 105 -11.57 -6.81 9.90
N GLY A 106 -11.55 -5.51 10.19
CA GLY A 106 -10.60 -4.56 9.64
C GLY A 106 -9.62 -4.03 10.69
N THR A 107 -8.46 -3.58 10.22
CA THR A 107 -7.53 -2.78 11.03
C THR A 107 -7.54 -1.36 10.49
N LEU A 108 -8.02 -0.42 11.30
CA LEU A 108 -8.07 0.99 10.94
C LEU A 108 -6.76 1.70 11.30
N ILE A 109 -6.10 2.32 10.32
CA ILE A 109 -4.85 3.07 10.52
C ILE A 109 -5.11 4.55 10.22
N ARG A 110 -5.07 5.39 11.27
CA ARG A 110 -5.19 6.86 11.16
C ARG A 110 -3.88 7.62 11.41
N SER A 111 -2.82 6.89 11.74
CA SER A 111 -1.51 7.45 12.08
C SER A 111 -0.56 7.57 10.88
N HIS A 112 -1.02 7.23 9.68
CA HIS A 112 -0.15 7.29 8.51
C HIS A 112 0.13 8.75 8.14
N LYS A 113 1.41 9.10 8.09
CA LYS A 113 1.89 10.38 7.60
C LYS A 113 2.65 10.14 6.30
N VAL A 114 2.24 10.82 5.24
CA VAL A 114 2.94 10.77 3.95
C VAL A 114 4.22 11.61 3.99
N ALA A 115 5.19 11.26 3.15
CA ALA A 115 6.36 12.08 2.91
C ALA A 115 5.95 13.47 2.40
N ASP A 116 6.69 14.50 2.80
CA ASP A 116 6.51 15.86 2.30
C ASP A 116 7.25 15.99 0.97
N LEU A 117 6.53 15.81 -0.13
CA LEU A 117 7.08 15.84 -1.50
C LEU A 117 6.78 17.15 -2.23
N GLY A 118 6.26 18.15 -1.51
CA GLY A 118 5.71 19.39 -2.05
C GLY A 118 4.19 19.32 -2.28
N HIS A 119 3.64 20.41 -2.83
CA HIS A 119 2.19 20.57 -3.04
C HIS A 119 1.79 20.28 -4.49
N ILE A 120 0.63 19.61 -4.67
CA ILE A 120 0.00 19.36 -5.99
C ILE A 120 0.88 18.49 -6.92
N LEU A 121 1.51 17.44 -6.37
CA LEU A 121 2.41 16.55 -7.12
C LEU A 121 1.96 15.08 -7.03
N HIS A 122 0.79 14.76 -7.59
CA HIS A 122 0.22 13.41 -7.53
C HIS A 122 1.18 12.33 -8.00
N SER A 123 1.91 12.59 -9.09
CA SER A 123 2.84 11.63 -9.68
C SER A 123 4.06 11.34 -8.79
N ARG A 124 4.54 12.30 -7.99
CA ARG A 124 5.60 12.05 -6.99
C ARG A 124 5.10 11.20 -5.84
N HIS A 125 3.88 11.45 -5.37
CA HIS A 125 3.27 10.62 -4.33
C HIS A 125 2.98 9.20 -4.81
N GLN A 126 2.54 9.03 -6.07
CA GLN A 126 2.42 7.71 -6.70
C GLN A 126 3.79 7.01 -6.74
N TYR A 127 4.82 7.69 -7.24
CA TYR A 127 6.19 7.15 -7.26
C TYR A 127 6.62 6.68 -5.86
N HIS A 128 6.47 7.53 -4.85
CA HIS A 128 6.87 7.22 -3.48
C HIS A 128 6.08 6.05 -2.89
N TRP A 129 4.78 5.96 -3.12
CA TRP A 129 3.98 4.84 -2.61
C TRP A 129 4.35 3.52 -3.27
N HIS A 130 4.57 3.53 -4.59
CA HIS A 130 4.88 2.34 -5.36
C HIS A 130 6.33 1.87 -5.21
N THR A 131 7.27 2.75 -4.84
CA THR A 131 8.70 2.39 -4.72
C THR A 131 9.22 2.42 -3.28
N GLY A 132 8.60 3.21 -2.41
CA GLY A 132 9.10 3.53 -1.07
C GLY A 132 10.22 4.56 -1.04
N TYR A 133 10.56 5.19 -2.17
CA TYR A 133 11.67 6.15 -2.27
C TYR A 133 11.17 7.55 -2.61
N GLU A 134 11.75 8.55 -1.94
CA GLU A 134 11.47 9.97 -2.21
C GLU A 134 12.29 10.44 -3.42
N PRO A 135 11.67 10.84 -4.54
CA PRO A 135 12.39 11.36 -5.69
C PRO A 135 12.90 12.79 -5.44
N PRO A 136 14.00 13.24 -6.09
CA PRO A 136 14.73 12.56 -7.17
C PRO A 136 15.76 11.55 -6.67
N LEU A 137 16.00 10.51 -7.47
CA LEU A 137 17.01 9.48 -7.21
C LEU A 137 18.04 9.45 -8.35
N THR A 138 19.26 9.06 -8.03
CA THR A 138 20.33 8.85 -9.01
C THR A 138 20.22 7.51 -9.75
N VAL A 139 19.37 6.61 -9.25
CA VAL A 139 19.09 5.29 -9.83
C VAL A 139 17.58 5.08 -9.91
N ALA A 140 17.15 4.26 -10.88
CA ALA A 140 15.76 3.86 -10.97
C ALA A 140 15.40 2.96 -9.78
N ALA A 141 14.41 3.37 -8.98
CA ALA A 141 13.90 2.54 -7.90
C ALA A 141 12.97 1.44 -8.44
N PRO A 142 13.05 0.22 -7.88
CA PRO A 142 12.11 -0.85 -8.19
C PRO A 142 10.70 -0.52 -7.72
N HIS A 143 9.72 -0.88 -8.54
CA HIS A 143 8.32 -1.01 -8.14
C HIS A 143 8.16 -2.03 -6.99
N LEU A 144 7.14 -1.87 -6.14
CA LEU A 144 6.76 -2.82 -5.10
C LEU A 144 6.55 -4.23 -5.68
N GLY A 145 5.91 -4.32 -6.84
CA GLY A 145 5.75 -5.57 -7.59
C GLY A 145 7.08 -6.22 -7.97
N SER A 146 8.09 -5.42 -8.32
CA SER A 146 9.44 -5.90 -8.64
C SER A 146 10.16 -6.43 -7.39
N TRP A 147 9.98 -5.79 -6.24
CA TRP A 147 10.47 -6.32 -4.95
C TRP A 147 9.83 -7.67 -4.61
N ILE A 148 8.52 -7.79 -4.79
CA ILE A 148 7.78 -9.04 -4.57
C ILE A 148 8.28 -10.12 -5.53
N ALA A 149 8.44 -9.79 -6.82
CA ALA A 149 8.97 -10.71 -7.83
C ALA A 149 10.38 -11.17 -7.51
N LYS A 150 11.25 -10.28 -7.03
CA LYS A 150 12.62 -10.63 -6.60
C LYS A 150 12.61 -11.58 -5.40
N SER A 151 11.73 -11.31 -4.44
CA SER A 151 11.73 -11.99 -3.14
C SER A 151 11.06 -13.36 -3.18
N LEU A 152 9.94 -13.47 -3.90
CA LEU A 152 9.11 -14.68 -3.94
C LEU A 152 9.26 -15.48 -5.24
N GLY A 153 9.71 -14.84 -6.32
CA GLY A 153 9.75 -15.46 -7.63
C GLY A 153 8.36 -15.80 -8.19
N PRO A 154 8.29 -16.50 -9.33
CA PRO A 154 7.04 -16.88 -9.95
C PRO A 154 6.35 -18.02 -9.18
N ARG A 155 5.04 -17.91 -8.95
CA ARG A 155 4.22 -19.02 -8.41
C ARG A 155 4.02 -20.14 -9.44
N ASN A 156 4.06 -19.81 -10.72
CA ASN A 156 4.03 -20.75 -11.84
C ASN A 156 5.20 -20.41 -12.77
N PRO A 157 6.11 -21.36 -13.08
CA PRO A 157 7.26 -21.11 -13.96
C PRO A 157 6.91 -20.57 -15.35
N ALA A 158 5.67 -20.77 -15.83
CA ALA A 158 5.19 -20.27 -17.11
C ALA A 158 4.56 -18.87 -17.05
N VAL A 159 4.42 -18.28 -15.85
CA VAL A 159 3.75 -16.99 -15.64
C VAL A 159 4.72 -15.99 -15.02
N PRO A 160 4.85 -14.77 -15.56
CA PRO A 160 5.68 -13.73 -14.95
C PRO A 160 5.28 -13.45 -13.49
N PRO A 161 6.24 -13.25 -12.58
CA PRO A 161 5.96 -13.00 -11.16
C PRO A 161 5.33 -11.61 -10.89
N PHE A 162 5.46 -10.68 -11.83
CA PHE A 162 4.87 -9.35 -11.76
C PHE A 162 4.21 -9.02 -13.09
N ILE A 163 2.89 -8.81 -13.06
CA ILE A 163 2.07 -8.41 -14.20
C ILE A 163 1.40 -7.10 -13.83
N ASP A 164 1.47 -6.12 -14.70
CA ASP A 164 0.79 -4.84 -14.57
C ASP A 164 -0.27 -4.73 -15.66
N VAL A 165 -1.51 -4.41 -15.31
CA VAL A 165 -2.65 -4.43 -16.22
C VAL A 165 -3.44 -3.13 -16.13
N GLY A 166 -3.74 -2.53 -17.28
CA GLY A 166 -4.64 -1.39 -17.38
C GLY A 166 -3.97 -0.02 -17.18
N GLN A 167 -2.68 0.03 -16.87
CA GLN A 167 -1.97 1.30 -16.74
C GLN A 167 -1.61 1.87 -18.11
N VAL A 168 -2.27 2.97 -18.48
CA VAL A 168 -1.93 3.73 -19.69
C VAL A 168 -0.69 4.57 -19.39
N MET A 169 0.44 4.18 -19.95
CA MET A 169 1.73 4.85 -19.72
C MET A 169 1.87 6.20 -20.41
N ASN A 170 1.02 6.50 -21.41
CA ASN A 170 1.04 7.74 -22.18
C ASN A 170 -0.11 8.66 -21.75
N ALA A 171 -0.07 9.13 -20.49
CA ALA A 171 -1.11 9.95 -19.88
C ALA A 171 -0.81 11.47 -19.98
N GLY A 172 -0.36 11.94 -21.15
CA GLY A 172 -0.05 13.36 -21.35
C GLY A 172 1.10 13.84 -20.45
N GLY A 173 0.86 14.90 -19.67
CA GLY A 173 1.88 15.55 -18.83
C GLY A 173 2.46 14.67 -17.70
N GLU A 174 1.81 13.55 -17.36
CA GLU A 174 2.28 12.63 -16.32
C GLU A 174 3.03 11.41 -16.87
N THR A 175 3.16 11.29 -18.20
CA THR A 175 3.77 10.14 -18.90
C THR A 175 5.13 9.72 -18.32
N GLU A 176 6.04 10.67 -18.16
CA GLU A 176 7.40 10.38 -17.69
C GLU A 176 7.42 9.96 -16.21
N ALA A 177 6.56 10.55 -15.40
CA ALA A 177 6.47 10.21 -13.99
C ALA A 177 5.85 8.82 -13.79
N LEU A 178 4.83 8.45 -14.58
CA LEU A 178 4.25 7.11 -14.58
C LEU A 178 5.30 6.07 -15.01
N LYS A 179 6.05 6.33 -16.08
CA LYS A 179 7.13 5.42 -16.52
C LYS A 179 8.24 5.25 -15.50
N ALA A 180 8.53 6.27 -14.70
CA ALA A 180 9.64 6.26 -13.76
C ALA A 180 9.52 5.20 -12.64
N PHE A 181 8.31 4.80 -12.23
CA PHE A 181 8.12 3.79 -11.17
C PHE A 181 7.63 2.42 -11.67
N HIS A 182 7.14 2.29 -12.91
CA HIS A 182 6.76 0.99 -13.48
C HIS A 182 8.00 0.27 -14.05
N THR A 183 8.96 -0.03 -13.18
CA THR A 183 10.24 -0.63 -13.57
C THR A 183 10.79 -1.56 -12.48
N ALA A 184 11.69 -2.46 -12.87
CA ALA A 184 12.50 -3.22 -11.94
C ALA A 184 13.61 -2.39 -11.29
N GLY A 185 13.90 -1.21 -11.85
CA GLY A 185 14.98 -0.36 -11.36
C GLY A 185 16.32 -1.10 -11.32
N PHE A 186 17.05 -0.92 -10.23
CA PHE A 186 18.33 -1.60 -9.99
C PHE A 186 18.23 -3.12 -9.72
N LEU A 187 17.03 -3.72 -9.69
CA LEU A 187 16.89 -5.17 -9.47
C LEU A 187 17.18 -6.00 -10.72
N GLY A 188 17.17 -5.40 -11.92
CA GLY A 188 17.35 -6.10 -13.19
C GLY A 188 16.02 -6.39 -13.91
N SER A 189 16.06 -6.39 -15.24
CA SER A 189 14.84 -6.47 -16.08
C SER A 189 14.06 -7.77 -15.90
N GLU A 190 14.68 -8.83 -15.40
CA GLU A 190 14.05 -10.10 -15.07
C GLU A 190 12.98 -9.98 -13.96
N HIS A 191 13.02 -8.91 -13.17
CA HIS A 191 12.04 -8.61 -12.12
C HIS A 191 11.07 -7.49 -12.52
N GLY A 192 11.10 -7.05 -13.78
CA GLY A 192 10.23 -5.99 -14.29
C GLY A 192 8.79 -6.45 -14.49
N PRO A 193 7.85 -5.48 -14.57
CA PRO A 193 6.47 -5.81 -14.88
C PRO A 193 6.33 -6.35 -16.31
N PHE A 194 5.54 -7.42 -16.45
CA PHE A 194 4.92 -7.73 -17.73
C PHE A 194 3.72 -6.79 -17.93
N MET A 195 3.90 -5.76 -18.76
CA MET A 195 2.90 -4.71 -18.98
C MET A 195 1.80 -5.15 -19.94
N ILE A 196 0.54 -5.00 -19.52
CA ILE A 196 -0.67 -5.14 -20.33
C ILE A 196 -1.46 -3.82 -20.25
N PRO A 197 -1.07 -2.78 -21.00
CA PRO A 197 -1.67 -1.45 -20.86
C PRO A 197 -3.17 -1.42 -21.21
N ASN A 198 -3.58 -2.23 -22.19
CA ASN A 198 -4.98 -2.38 -22.56
C ASN A 198 -5.45 -3.82 -22.28
N PRO A 199 -6.31 -4.04 -21.27
CA PRO A 199 -6.83 -5.36 -20.92
C PRO A 199 -7.61 -6.03 -22.06
N ASP A 200 -8.30 -5.26 -22.90
CA ASP A 200 -9.06 -5.79 -24.04
C ASP A 200 -8.15 -6.42 -25.10
N LEU A 201 -6.85 -6.06 -25.08
CA LEU A 201 -5.82 -6.59 -25.95
C LEU A 201 -4.88 -7.57 -25.24
N ALA A 202 -5.18 -7.99 -24.01
CA ALA A 202 -4.34 -8.87 -23.21
C ALA A 202 -4.00 -10.18 -23.93
N ALA A 203 -4.98 -10.76 -24.64
CA ALA A 203 -4.78 -11.97 -25.42
C ALA A 203 -3.69 -11.79 -26.50
N LYS A 204 -3.60 -10.60 -27.11
CA LYS A 204 -2.56 -10.28 -28.11
C LYS A 204 -1.19 -10.10 -27.47
N ALA A 205 -1.12 -9.59 -26.24
CA ALA A 205 0.14 -9.38 -25.52
C ALA A 205 0.86 -10.70 -25.19
N VAL A 206 0.13 -11.80 -25.09
CA VAL A 206 0.68 -13.14 -24.82
C VAL A 206 0.82 -14.01 -26.07
N GLN A 207 0.44 -13.51 -27.26
CA GLN A 207 0.67 -14.26 -28.50
C GLN A 207 2.15 -14.17 -28.92
N PRO A 208 2.68 -15.23 -29.55
CA PRO A 208 3.97 -15.16 -30.20
C PRO A 208 3.99 -14.03 -31.26
N PRO A 209 5.14 -13.35 -31.45
CA PRO A 209 5.27 -12.35 -32.49
C PRO A 209 5.08 -12.98 -33.89
N ALA A 210 4.71 -12.15 -34.87
CA ALA A 210 4.52 -12.61 -36.25
C ALA A 210 5.74 -13.40 -36.76
N GLY A 211 5.49 -14.57 -37.35
CA GLY A 211 6.54 -15.47 -37.84
C GLY A 211 7.22 -16.33 -36.76
N MET A 212 6.67 -16.40 -35.55
CA MET A 212 7.07 -17.36 -34.52
C MET A 212 6.17 -18.60 -34.56
N ASP A 213 6.56 -19.58 -35.37
CA ASP A 213 5.93 -20.91 -35.35
C ASP A 213 6.40 -21.76 -34.16
N VAL A 214 5.70 -22.88 -33.91
CA VAL A 214 5.94 -23.78 -32.78
C VAL A 214 7.36 -24.38 -32.83
N THR A 215 7.87 -24.70 -34.01
CA THR A 215 9.21 -25.28 -34.18
C THR A 215 10.28 -24.26 -33.83
N ARG A 216 10.14 -23.02 -34.32
CA ARG A 216 11.02 -21.90 -34.04
C ARG A 216 10.99 -21.55 -32.56
N PHE A 217 9.81 -21.52 -31.93
CA PHE A 217 9.68 -21.33 -30.49
C PHE A 217 10.41 -22.44 -29.72
N SER A 218 10.16 -23.71 -30.03
CA SER A 218 10.79 -24.86 -29.36
C SER A 218 12.32 -24.82 -29.46
N ASN A 219 12.86 -24.48 -30.64
CA ASN A 219 14.30 -24.36 -30.85
C ASN A 219 14.91 -23.21 -30.04
N ARG A 220 14.24 -22.05 -30.00
CA ARG A 220 14.70 -20.90 -29.19
C ARG A 220 14.64 -21.21 -27.70
N TYR A 221 13.57 -21.86 -27.23
CA TYR A 221 13.42 -22.25 -25.83
C TYR A 221 14.50 -23.26 -25.41
N LYS A 222 14.80 -24.27 -26.25
CA LYS A 222 15.90 -25.22 -25.99
C LYS A 222 17.27 -24.53 -25.92
N ALA A 223 17.51 -23.52 -26.76
CA ALA A 223 18.75 -22.75 -26.70
C ALA A 223 18.82 -21.90 -25.42
N PHE A 224 17.73 -21.23 -25.06
CA PHE A 224 17.62 -20.46 -23.82
C PHE A 224 17.86 -21.33 -22.58
N ALA A 225 17.24 -22.52 -22.51
CA ALA A 225 17.39 -23.45 -21.38
C ALA A 225 18.81 -24.02 -21.20
N LYS A 226 19.71 -23.84 -22.18
CA LYS A 226 21.14 -24.17 -22.05
C LYS A 226 21.99 -23.00 -21.51
N LEU A 227 21.45 -21.78 -21.58
CA LEU A 227 22.12 -20.55 -21.16
C LEU A 227 21.69 -20.09 -19.77
N ALA A 228 20.49 -20.48 -19.35
CA ALA A 228 19.94 -20.27 -18.01
C ALA A 228 20.45 -21.33 -17.03
#